data_AF-A0A662RED7-F1
#
_entry.id   AF-A0A662RED7-F1
#
_cell.length_a   1.000
_cell.length_b   1.000
_cell.length_c   1.000
_cell.angle_alpha   90.00
_cell.angle_beta   90.00
_cell.angle_gamma   90.00
#
_symmetry.space_group_name_H-M   'P 1'
#
loop_
_entity.id
_entity.type
_entity.pdbx_description
1 polymer ?
#
loop_
_entity_poly.entity_id
_entity_poly.type
_entity_poly.pdbx_seq_one_letter_code
_entity_poly.pdbx_strand_id
1 'polypeptide(L)'
;MDSFYGQQPWLLDRLDREGFIYIADVPGDTRGWLERPEVGVPTRKGERGRHPTRERVIEGEPVEVRKLAEELPDDAWNHIFLRDSERKEIWR
;
A
#
# COMPACT_ATOMS: atom_id res chain seq x y z
N MET A 1 7.15 11.51 -2.11
CA MET A 1 6.75 11.88 -0.74
C MET A 1 7.50 10.96 0.21
N ASP A 2 7.89 11.44 1.38
CA ASP A 2 8.57 10.58 2.36
C ASP A 2 7.61 9.57 3.01
N SER A 3 8.15 8.73 3.90
CA SER A 3 7.39 7.69 4.59
C SER A 3 6.41 8.22 5.63
N PHE A 4 6.55 9.47 6.09
CA PHE A 4 5.59 10.08 7.01
C PHE A 4 4.23 10.28 6.32
N TYR A 5 4.26 10.72 5.06
CA TYR A 5 3.06 10.87 4.24
C TYR A 5 2.64 9.58 3.55
N GLY A 6 3.60 8.77 3.08
CA GLY A 6 3.31 7.52 2.37
C GLY A 6 2.70 6.42 3.24
N GLN A 7 2.74 6.56 4.57
CA GLN A 7 2.05 5.64 5.49
C GLN A 7 0.63 6.11 5.89
N GLN A 8 0.11 7.21 5.33
CA GLN A 8 -1.19 7.77 5.70
C GLN A 8 -2.29 7.30 4.74
N PRO A 9 -3.15 6.30 5.10
CA PRO A 9 -4.12 5.74 4.15
C PRO A 9 -5.12 6.79 3.65
N TRP A 10 -5.56 7.69 4.54
CA TRP A 10 -6.50 8.75 4.19
C TRP A 10 -5.97 9.72 3.13
N LEU A 11 -4.66 9.95 3.07
CA LEU A 11 -4.03 10.82 2.10
C LEU A 11 -3.90 10.11 0.75
N LEU A 12 -3.43 8.87 0.77
CA LEU A 12 -3.29 8.06 -0.44
C LEU A 12 -4.65 7.84 -1.12
N ASP A 13 -5.68 7.49 -0.35
CA ASP A 13 -7.06 7.33 -0.83
C ASP A 13 -7.61 8.62 -1.45
N ARG A 14 -7.19 9.78 -0.93
CA ARG A 14 -7.61 11.08 -1.46
C ARG A 14 -6.90 11.39 -2.77
N LEU A 15 -5.59 11.16 -2.84
CA LEU A 15 -4.80 11.38 -4.05
C LEU A 15 -5.30 10.49 -5.20
N ASP A 16 -5.59 9.22 -4.91
CA ASP A 16 -6.17 8.28 -5.87
C ASP A 16 -7.56 8.73 -6.35
N ARG A 17 -8.45 9.10 -5.43
CA ARG A 17 -9.79 9.60 -5.76
C ARG A 17 -9.77 10.89 -6.59
N GLU A 18 -8.80 11.75 -6.35
CA GLU A 18 -8.61 13.00 -7.11
C GLU A 18 -7.85 12.77 -8.43
N GLY A 19 -7.39 11.55 -8.72
CA GLY A 19 -6.74 11.17 -9.96
C GLY A 19 -5.28 11.62 -10.08
N PHE A 20 -4.61 11.90 -8.96
CA PHE A 20 -3.20 12.28 -8.96
C PHE A 20 -2.29 11.08 -9.14
N ILE A 21 -1.26 11.24 -9.98
CA ILE A 21 -0.12 10.33 -10.03
C ILE A 21 0.87 10.77 -8.96
N TYR A 22 1.24 9.87 -8.06
CA TYR A 22 2.16 10.16 -6.96
C TYR A 22 3.18 9.04 -6.75
N ILE A 23 4.32 9.40 -6.15
CA ILE A 23 5.33 8.48 -5.65
C ILE A 23 5.50 8.77 -4.16
N ALA A 24 5.47 7.71 -3.34
CA ALA A 24 5.61 7.81 -1.90
C ALA A 24 6.50 6.69 -1.36
N ASP A 25 7.40 7.04 -0.44
CA ASP A 25 8.11 6.05 0.35
C ASP A 25 7.13 5.41 1.33
N VAL A 26 7.33 4.14 1.64
CA VAL A 26 6.50 3.40 2.59
C VAL A 26 7.41 2.74 3.63
N PRO A 27 7.05 2.71 4.93
CA PRO A 27 7.81 1.98 5.93
C PRO A 27 7.92 0.50 5.53
N GLY A 28 9.12 -0.08 5.67
CA GLY A 28 9.36 -1.45 5.24
C GLY A 28 8.53 -2.50 5.98
N ASP A 29 8.07 -2.20 7.20
CA ASP A 29 7.20 -3.05 8.01
C ASP A 29 5.70 -2.92 7.68
N THR A 30 5.36 -2.05 6.71
CA THR A 30 4.00 -1.92 6.20
C THR A 30 3.55 -3.24 5.60
N ARG A 31 2.30 -3.61 5.87
CA ARG A 31 1.67 -4.85 5.42
C ARG A 31 0.60 -4.56 4.38
N GLY A 32 0.67 -5.23 3.24
CA GLY A 32 -0.27 -5.09 2.13
C GLY A 32 -0.63 -6.44 1.51
N TRP A 33 -1.65 -6.45 0.66
CA TRP A 33 -2.04 -7.65 -0.09
C TRP A 33 -1.69 -7.45 -1.57
N LEU A 34 -1.06 -8.46 -2.18
CA LEU A 34 -0.72 -8.45 -3.60
C LEU A 34 -1.96 -8.68 -4.50
N GLU A 35 -2.93 -9.40 -3.95
CA GLU A 35 -4.23 -9.63 -4.56
C GLU A 35 -5.33 -9.09 -3.64
N ARG A 36 -6.49 -8.77 -4.20
CA ARG A 36 -7.60 -8.28 -3.39
C ARG A 36 -8.03 -9.37 -2.40
N PRO A 37 -7.94 -9.13 -1.07
CA PRO A 37 -8.32 -10.13 -0.09
C PRO A 37 -9.83 -10.34 -0.07
N GLU A 38 -10.26 -11.50 0.44
CA GLU A 38 -11.68 -11.73 0.71
C GLU A 38 -12.08 -10.95 1.97
N VAL A 39 -13.10 -10.10 1.83
CA VAL A 39 -13.62 -9.26 2.91
C VAL A 39 -15.07 -9.59 3.15
N GLY A 40 -15.44 -9.74 4.43
CA GLY A 40 -16.81 -9.96 4.84
C GLY A 40 -17.00 -9.86 6.34
N VAL A 41 -18.23 -10.04 6.81
CA VAL A 41 -18.52 -10.10 8.25
C VAL A 41 -18.05 -11.46 8.77
N PRO A 42 -17.11 -11.51 9.75
CA PRO A 42 -16.55 -12.77 10.21
C PRO A 42 -17.60 -13.63 10.91
N THR A 43 -17.44 -14.95 10.86
CA THR A 43 -18.29 -15.88 11.63
C THR A 43 -18.18 -15.60 13.13
N ARG A 44 -19.31 -15.66 13.83
CA ARG A 44 -19.36 -15.48 15.28
C ARG A 44 -18.49 -16.53 15.98
N LYS A 45 -17.60 -16.07 16.88
CA LYS A 45 -16.84 -16.95 17.76
C LYS A 45 -17.59 -17.14 19.09
N GLY A 46 -18.12 -18.34 19.31
CA GLY A 46 -18.80 -18.73 20.55
C GLY A 46 -20.23 -18.20 20.71
N GLU A 47 -20.85 -18.51 21.85
CA GLU A 47 -22.28 -18.28 22.12
C GLU A 47 -22.61 -16.97 22.85
N ARG A 48 -21.59 -16.27 23.38
CA ARG A 48 -21.76 -15.02 24.16
C ARG A 48 -21.22 -13.80 23.39
N GLY A 49 -21.73 -12.62 23.74
CA GLY A 49 -21.33 -11.34 23.14
C GLY A 49 -22.08 -10.99 21.85
N ARG A 50 -21.87 -9.75 21.39
CA ARG A 50 -22.56 -9.15 20.22
C ARG A 50 -22.12 -9.85 18.93
N HIS A 51 -23.07 -10.05 18.02
CA HIS A 51 -22.76 -10.53 16.68
C HIS A 51 -21.83 -9.55 15.95
N PRO A 52 -20.80 -10.06 15.24
CA PRO A 52 -19.99 -9.23 14.38
C PRO A 52 -20.87 -8.58 13.30
N THR A 53 -20.60 -7.31 13.02
CA THR A 53 -21.34 -6.50 12.04
C THR A 53 -20.42 -5.71 11.13
N ARG A 54 -19.12 -5.65 11.46
CA ARG A 54 -18.11 -4.95 10.69
C ARG A 54 -17.40 -5.95 9.79
N GLU A 55 -17.24 -5.56 8.53
CA GLU A 55 -16.41 -6.29 7.59
C GLU A 55 -14.96 -6.32 8.04
N ARG A 56 -14.32 -7.47 7.80
CA ARG A 56 -12.91 -7.73 8.04
C ARG A 56 -12.40 -8.63 6.92
N VAL A 57 -11.09 -8.68 6.76
CA VAL A 57 -10.45 -9.71 5.94
C VAL A 57 -10.77 -11.08 6.55
N ILE A 58 -11.37 -11.96 5.74
CA ILE A 58 -11.69 -13.35 6.10
C ILE A 58 -10.58 -14.27 5.60
N GLU A 59 -10.08 -14.01 4.39
CA GLU A 59 -9.01 -14.77 3.75
C GLU A 59 -8.05 -13.83 3.00
N GLY A 60 -6.78 -14.20 2.99
CA GLY A 60 -5.68 -13.43 2.40
C GLY A 60 -4.67 -12.99 3.46
N GLU A 61 -3.45 -13.50 3.38
CA GLU A 61 -2.36 -13.12 4.27
C GLU A 61 -1.64 -11.89 3.71
N PRO A 62 -1.47 -10.82 4.49
CA PRO A 62 -0.70 -9.68 4.04
C PRO A 62 0.80 -9.97 4.04
N VAL A 63 1.50 -9.39 3.07
CA VAL A 63 2.95 -9.44 2.93
C VAL A 63 3.56 -8.13 3.42
N GLU A 64 4.68 -8.23 4.11
CA GLU A 64 5.47 -7.07 4.54
C GLU A 64 6.29 -6.51 3.36
N VAL A 65 6.27 -5.19 3.18
CA VAL A 65 6.94 -4.54 2.04
C VAL A 65 8.43 -4.88 1.96
N ARG A 66 9.13 -4.96 3.09
CA ARG A 66 10.55 -5.34 3.12
C ARG A 66 10.78 -6.73 2.54
N LYS A 67 9.96 -7.71 2.91
CA LYS A 67 10.05 -9.08 2.39
C LYS A 67 9.77 -9.11 0.89
N LEU A 68 8.75 -8.36 0.46
CA LEU A 68 8.45 -8.23 -0.96
C LEU A 68 9.64 -7.66 -1.74
N ALA A 69 10.30 -6.62 -1.22
CA ALA A 69 11.46 -6.03 -1.86
C ALA A 69 12.68 -6.98 -1.92
N GLU A 70 12.84 -7.87 -0.93
CA GLU A 70 13.88 -8.90 -0.90
C GLU A 70 13.62 -10.06 -1.88
N GLU A 71 12.34 -10.39 -2.12
CA GLU A 71 11.93 -11.53 -2.97
C GLU A 71 11.78 -11.15 -4.45
N LEU A 72 11.55 -9.87 -4.77
CA LEU A 72 11.40 -9.41 -6.15
C LEU A 72 12.74 -9.47 -6.90
N PRO A 73 12.76 -9.99 -8.14
CA PRO A 73 13.96 -9.99 -8.96
C PRO A 73 14.29 -8.57 -9.45
N ASP A 74 15.56 -8.34 -9.81
CA ASP A 74 16.06 -7.03 -10.24
C ASP A 74 15.28 -6.47 -11.45
N ASP A 75 14.80 -7.34 -12.35
CA ASP A 75 14.02 -6.96 -13.53
C ASP A 75 12.56 -6.60 -13.25
N ALA A 76 12.07 -6.82 -12.02
CA ALA A 76 10.76 -6.32 -11.59
C ALA A 76 10.76 -4.82 -11.26
N TRP A 77 11.94 -4.21 -11.08
CA TRP A 77 12.09 -2.81 -10.73
C TRP A 77 12.13 -1.91 -11.96
N ASN A 78 11.38 -0.80 -11.89
CA ASN A 78 11.39 0.22 -12.92
C ASN A 78 12.18 1.45 -12.43
N HIS A 79 13.24 1.81 -13.15
CA HIS A 79 13.96 3.05 -12.92
C HIS A 79 13.29 4.18 -13.69
N ILE A 80 12.71 5.13 -12.96
CA ILE A 80 12.06 6.30 -13.54
C ILE A 80 12.95 7.52 -13.29
N PHE A 81 13.31 8.24 -14.35
CA PHE A 81 14.00 9.51 -14.22
C PHE A 81 12.98 10.61 -13.85
N LEU A 82 13.07 11.09 -12.60
CA LEU A 82 12.31 12.27 -12.20
C LEU A 82 13.03 13.51 -12.72
N ARG A 83 12.33 14.32 -13.51
CA ARG A 83 12.88 15.57 -14.05
C ARG A 83 13.45 16.47 -12.94
N ASP A 84 14.63 17.02 -13.18
CA ASP A 84 15.34 17.88 -12.23
C ASP A 84 14.71 19.29 -12.13
N SER A 85 14.13 19.78 -13.24
CA SER A 85 13.43 21.08 -13.29
C SER A 85 12.25 21.08 -14.27
N GLU A 86 11.44 22.15 -14.24
CA GLU A 86 10.40 22.43 -15.25
C GLU A 86 10.95 22.53 -16.69
N ARG A 87 12.26 22.81 -16.88
CA ARG A 87 12.87 23.08 -18.18
C ARG A 87 13.91 22.03 -18.64
N LYS A 88 13.91 20.82 -18.06
CA LYS A 88 14.90 19.72 -18.23
C LYS A 88 16.15 19.84 -17.33
N GLU A 89 17.11 18.93 -17.51
CA GLU A 89 18.30 18.66 -16.68
C GLU A 89 19.16 19.91 -16.43
N ILE A 90 19.62 20.09 -15.18
CA ILE A 90 20.48 21.22 -14.76
C ILE A 90 21.96 20.81 -14.73
N TRP A 91 22.26 19.52 -14.93
CA TRP A 91 23.63 19.00 -14.92
C TRP A 91 24.09 18.75 -16.36
N ARG A 92 25.06 19.58 -16.79
CA ARG A 92 25.88 19.37 -17.99
C ARG A 92 27.27 18.94 -17.56
#